data_AF-A0A182FU25-F1
#
_entry.id   AF-A0A182FU25-F1
#
_cell.length_a   1.000
_cell.length_b   1.000
_cell.length_c   1.000
_cell.angle_alpha   90.00
_cell.angle_beta   90.00
_cell.angle_gamma   90.00
#
_symmetry.space_group_name_H-M   'P 1'
#
loop_
_entity.id
_entity.type
_entity.pdbx_description
1 polymer ?
#
loop_
_entity_poly.entity_id
_entity_poly.type
_entity_poly.pdbx_seq_one_letter_code
_entity_poly.pdbx_strand_id
1 'polypeptide(L)'
;MIVVGDGALLIVGTFKRRSPDPDFKLYLSSNISLADYNMGYCLTGTLERGCQRTNQFQTTHFAVIRRCWPSYDGHDGHGGNGGGGGFGTGGAHKSNSKTQHTYIDFLFNR
;
A
#
# COMPACT_ATOMS: atom_id res chain seq x y z
N MET A 1 17.97 -3.44 3.84
CA MET A 1 17.94 -4.58 2.90
C MET A 1 16.48 -4.85 2.56
N ILE A 2 16.17 -5.07 1.28
CA ILE A 2 14.84 -5.52 0.87
C ILE A 2 14.97 -7.01 0.54
N VAL A 3 14.18 -7.84 1.21
CA VAL A 3 14.07 -9.28 0.88
C VAL A 3 12.71 -9.50 0.24
N VAL A 4 12.70 -10.05 -0.97
CA VAL A 4 11.50 -10.36 -1.74
C VAL A 4 11.40 -11.88 -1.89
N GLY A 5 10.26 -12.46 -1.51
CA GLY A 5 9.94 -13.88 -1.67
C GLY A 5 8.45 -14.14 -1.42
N ASP A 6 7.83 -15.08 -2.13
CA ASP A 6 6.43 -15.54 -1.93
C ASP A 6 5.35 -14.44 -1.86
N GLY A 7 5.54 -13.32 -2.56
CA GLY A 7 4.62 -12.17 -2.49
C GLY A 7 4.75 -11.35 -1.21
N ALA A 8 5.83 -11.53 -0.45
CA ALA A 8 6.17 -10.75 0.72
C ALA A 8 7.38 -9.83 0.48
N LEU A 9 7.38 -8.73 1.22
CA LEU A 9 8.37 -7.68 1.23
C LEU A 9 8.80 -7.42 2.67
N LEU A 10 10.08 -7.61 2.96
CA LEU A 10 10.69 -7.23 4.24
C LEU A 10 11.62 -6.04 4.03
N ILE A 11 11.32 -4.92 4.70
CA ILE A 11 12.14 -3.71 4.72
C ILE A 11 12.72 -3.55 6.12
N VAL A 12 14.04 -3.60 6.22
CA VAL A 12 14.77 -3.38 7.47
C VAL A 12 15.62 -2.11 7.36
N GLY A 13 15.58 -1.28 8.40
CA GLY A 13 16.39 -0.07 8.47
C GLY A 13 16.47 0.52 9.87
N THR A 14 17.10 1.68 9.94
CA THR A 14 17.33 2.42 11.18
C THR A 14 16.98 3.89 10.95
N PHE A 15 16.23 4.49 11.86
CA PHE A 15 15.90 5.92 11.81
C PHE A 15 17.13 6.78 12.12
N LYS A 16 17.33 7.86 11.36
CA LYS A 16 18.50 8.74 11.49
C LYS A 16 18.55 9.56 12.79
N ARG A 17 17.42 9.78 13.48
CA ARG A 17 17.37 10.53 14.74
C ARG A 17 17.53 9.59 15.93
N ARG A 18 18.08 10.09 17.04
CA ARG A 18 18.11 9.42 18.36
C ARG A 18 16.68 9.22 18.89
N SER A 19 15.95 8.27 18.33
CA SER A 19 14.77 7.67 18.95
C SER A 19 15.26 6.59 19.92
N PRO A 20 14.58 6.38 21.07
CA PRO A 20 14.59 5.06 21.69
C PRO A 20 14.21 4.04 20.60
N ASP A 21 14.99 2.97 20.49
CA ASP A 21 14.75 1.88 19.52
C ASP A 21 14.71 2.34 18.05
N PRO A 22 15.86 2.76 17.50
CA PRO A 22 15.91 3.37 16.17
C PRO A 22 15.75 2.35 15.05
N ASP A 23 15.87 1.05 15.33
CA ASP A 23 15.81 0.00 14.32
C ASP A 23 14.37 -0.42 14.07
N PHE A 24 14.05 -0.76 12.82
CA PHE A 24 12.73 -1.20 12.43
C PHE A 24 12.76 -2.35 11.44
N LYS A 25 11.69 -3.14 11.48
CA LYS A 25 11.36 -4.17 10.49
C LYS A 25 9.92 -3.93 10.03
N LEU A 26 9.75 -3.67 8.75
CA LEU A 26 8.45 -3.55 8.10
C LEU A 26 8.25 -4.79 7.23
N TYR A 27 7.25 -5.58 7.57
CA TYR A 27 6.82 -6.75 6.80
C TYR A 27 5.51 -6.42 6.09
N LEU A 28 5.43 -6.71 4.80
CA LEU A 28 4.22 -6.58 3.98
C LEU A 28 4.06 -7.85 3.14
N SER A 29 2.84 -8.34 2.98
CA SER A 29 2.55 -9.52 2.18
C SER A 29 1.31 -9.31 1.31
N SER A 30 1.34 -9.87 0.10
CA SER A 30 0.19 -9.99 -0.80
C SER A 30 -0.69 -11.19 -0.46
N ASN A 31 -0.24 -12.08 0.43
CA ASN A 31 -1.07 -13.14 0.99
C ASN A 31 -1.97 -12.54 2.08
N ILE A 32 -3.01 -11.83 1.63
CA ILE A 32 -3.94 -11.10 2.49
C ILE A 32 -5.22 -11.90 2.72
N SER A 33 -5.89 -11.63 3.84
CA SER A 33 -7.19 -12.23 4.13
C SER A 33 -8.29 -11.71 3.20
N LEU A 34 -9.39 -12.46 3.07
CA LEU A 34 -10.57 -11.99 2.34
C LEU A 34 -11.17 -10.71 2.96
N ALA A 35 -11.05 -10.54 4.28
CA ALA A 35 -11.51 -9.33 4.95
C ALA A 35 -10.67 -8.10 4.54
N ASP A 36 -9.34 -8.24 4.52
CA ASP A 36 -8.43 -7.18 4.06
C ASP A 36 -8.62 -6.85 2.58
N TYR A 37 -8.84 -7.89 1.77
CA TYR A 37 -9.22 -7.74 0.37
C TYR A 37 -10.49 -6.90 0.23
N ASN A 38 -11.54 -7.22 1.00
CA ASN A 38 -12.83 -6.51 0.96
C ASN A 38 -12.73 -5.07 1.47
N MET A 39 -11.77 -4.78 2.35
CA MET A 39 -11.45 -3.40 2.76
C MET A 39 -10.64 -2.62 1.72
N GLY A 40 -10.26 -3.24 0.61
CA GLY A 40 -9.54 -2.61 -0.49
C GLY A 40 -8.02 -2.61 -0.34
N TYR A 41 -7.46 -3.44 0.54
CA TYR A 41 -6.01 -3.58 0.68
C TYR A 41 -5.42 -4.51 -0.39
N CYS A 42 -4.20 -4.22 -0.83
CA CYS A 42 -3.41 -5.10 -1.71
C CYS A 42 -2.21 -5.72 -0.99
N LEU A 43 -1.69 -5.04 0.03
CA LEU A 43 -0.64 -5.57 0.91
C LEU A 43 -1.01 -5.26 2.35
N THR A 44 -0.81 -6.22 3.24
CA THR A 44 -0.95 -6.02 4.69
C THR A 44 0.26 -6.58 5.42
N GLY A 45 0.49 -6.11 6.63
CA GLY A 45 1.53 -6.63 7.51
C GLY A 45 1.75 -5.75 8.72
N THR A 46 2.98 -5.70 9.21
CA THR A 46 3.31 -5.11 10.52
C THR A 46 4.58 -4.27 10.46
N LEU A 47 4.61 -3.23 11.31
CA LEU A 47 5.81 -2.46 11.62
C LEU A 47 6.26 -2.79 13.04
N GLU A 48 7.43 -3.40 13.14
CA GLU A 48 8.13 -3.62 14.39
C GLU A 48 9.21 -2.54 14.58
N ARG A 49 9.30 -1.99 15.79
CA ARG A 49 10.40 -1.10 16.21
C ARG A 49 11.16 -1.71 17.37
N GLY A 50 12.46 -1.45 17.45
CA GLY A 50 13.30 -2.14 18.40
C GLY A 50 14.78 -1.79 18.30
N CYS A 51 15.59 -2.70 18.82
CA CYS A 51 17.04 -2.65 18.75
C CYS A 51 17.57 -3.92 18.09
N GLN A 52 18.23 -3.76 16.95
CA GLN A 52 18.83 -4.85 16.19
C GLN A 52 19.94 -5.55 16.99
N ARG A 53 20.68 -4.80 17.83
CA ARG A 53 21.78 -5.34 18.64
C ARG A 53 21.30 -6.35 19.69
N THR A 54 20.17 -6.08 20.34
CA THR A 54 19.57 -6.98 21.34
C THR A 54 18.54 -7.94 20.73
N ASN A 55 18.26 -7.78 19.43
CA ASN A 55 17.17 -8.46 18.71
C ASN A 55 15.81 -8.35 19.42
N GLN A 56 15.58 -7.25 20.12
CA GLN A 56 14.31 -6.96 20.77
C GLN A 56 13.49 -6.04 19.88
N PHE A 57 12.38 -6.54 19.38
CA PHE A 57 11.45 -5.82 18.51
C PHE A 57 10.04 -5.96 19.07
N GLN A 58 9.28 -4.87 19.00
CA GLN A 58 7.88 -4.85 19.37
C GLN A 58 7.05 -4.36 18.20
N THR A 59 5.97 -5.08 17.89
CA THR A 59 4.97 -4.62 16.92
C THR A 59 4.32 -3.34 17.44
N THR A 60 4.38 -2.30 16.63
CA THR A 60 3.82 -0.98 17.00
C THR A 60 2.62 -0.60 16.15
N HIS A 61 2.59 -1.02 14.89
CA HIS A 61 1.52 -0.69 13.95
C HIS A 61 1.22 -1.88 13.05
N PHE A 62 -0.03 -1.97 12.61
CA PHE A 62 -0.36 -2.67 11.38
C PHE A 62 -0.03 -1.76 10.19
N ALA A 63 0.52 -2.32 9.14
CA ALA A 63 0.89 -1.59 7.92
C ALA A 63 0.05 -2.12 6.76
N VAL A 64 -0.58 -1.22 6.00
CA VAL A 64 -1.43 -1.59 4.86
C VAL A 64 -1.15 -0.70 3.67
N ILE A 65 -1.29 -1.27 2.47
CA ILE A 65 -1.29 -0.54 1.21
C ILE A 65 -2.65 -0.76 0.55
N ARG A 66 -3.30 0.34 0.17
CA ARG A 66 -4.59 0.30 -0.52
C ARG A 66 -4.40 0.11 -2.02
N ARG A 67 -5.40 -0.51 -2.64
CA ARG A 67 -5.52 -0.56 -4.09
C ARG A 67 -5.83 0.82 -4.63
N CYS A 68 -4.95 1.33 -5.48
CA CYS A 68 -5.32 2.40 -6.39
C CYS A 68 -6.12 1.77 -7.53
N TRP A 69 -7.44 1.70 -7.38
CA TRP A 69 -8.29 1.49 -8.56
C TRP A 69 -8.07 2.70 -9.47
N PRO A 70 -7.85 2.52 -10.78
CA PRO A 70 -7.81 3.65 -11.68
C PRO A 70 -9.12 4.42 -11.49
N SER A 71 -9.03 5.67 -11.05
CA SER A 71 -10.15 6.58 -11.15
C SER A 71 -10.57 6.56 -12.61
N TYR A 72 -11.81 6.18 -12.88
CA TYR A 72 -12.44 6.61 -14.12
C TYR A 72 -12.55 8.13 -13.99
N ASP A 73 -11.50 8.85 -14.37
CA ASP A 73 -11.51 10.29 -14.53
C ASP A 73 -12.40 10.59 -15.75
N GLY A 74 -13.70 10.52 -15.53
CA GLY A 74 -14.72 11.03 -16.40
C GLY A 74 -15.72 11.71 -15.51
N HIS A 75 -15.60 13.04 -15.38
CA HIS A 75 -16.71 13.99 -15.35
C HIS A 75 -16.18 15.39 -15.01
N ASP A 76 -15.58 16.05 -16.00
CA ASP A 76 -15.62 17.50 -16.09
C ASP A 76 -16.99 17.89 -16.69
N GLY A 77 -17.84 18.53 -15.89
CA GLY A 77 -18.84 19.53 -16.31
C GLY A 77 -19.98 19.17 -17.29
N HIS A 78 -21.21 19.43 -16.81
CA HIS A 78 -22.46 19.76 -17.54
C HIS A 78 -23.40 18.63 -18.05
N GLY A 79 -24.55 18.53 -17.36
CA GLY A 79 -25.89 18.54 -17.97
C GLY A 79 -26.47 17.26 -18.58
N GLY A 80 -27.59 16.77 -18.02
CA GLY A 80 -28.68 16.17 -18.81
C GLY A 80 -28.74 14.64 -18.98
N ASN A 81 -29.76 14.05 -18.36
CA ASN A 81 -30.64 12.95 -18.79
C ASN A 81 -30.22 11.98 -19.92
N GLY A 82 -30.40 10.67 -19.68
CA GLY A 82 -30.69 9.69 -20.74
C GLY A 82 -29.81 8.43 -20.72
N GLY A 83 -30.47 7.26 -20.69
CA GLY A 83 -29.81 5.95 -20.68
C GLY A 83 -29.32 5.44 -22.03
N GLY A 84 -28.88 4.18 -22.04
CA GLY A 84 -28.57 3.42 -23.26
C GLY A 84 -27.17 2.83 -23.25
N GLY A 85 -27.07 1.52 -23.45
CA GLY A 85 -25.82 0.77 -23.50
C GLY A 85 -24.98 1.04 -24.75
N GLY A 86 -23.76 0.51 -24.77
CA GLY A 86 -22.90 0.56 -25.95
C GLY A 86 -21.56 -0.13 -25.73
N PHE A 87 -21.34 -1.18 -26.53
CA PHE A 87 -20.05 -1.85 -26.72
C PHE A 87 -19.09 -0.98 -27.55
N GLY A 88 -17.78 -1.11 -27.32
CA GLY A 88 -16.71 -0.54 -28.15
C GLY A 88 -15.74 0.32 -27.34
N THR A 89 -14.46 0.50 -27.66
CA THR A 89 -13.56 0.00 -28.71
C THR A 89 -12.16 0.41 -28.23
N GLY A 90 -11.14 -0.41 -28.51
CA GLY A 90 -9.77 -0.20 -28.03
C GLY A 90 -9.22 1.19 -28.34
N GLY A 91 -8.95 1.98 -27.30
CA GLY A 91 -8.29 3.28 -27.38
C GLY A 91 -6.84 3.17 -26.92
N ALA A 92 -5.91 3.50 -27.81
CA ALA A 92 -4.48 3.51 -27.54
C ALA A 92 -4.13 4.46 -26.37
N HIS A 93 -3.69 3.88 -25.25
CA HIS A 93 -3.20 4.65 -24.11
C HIS A 93 -1.85 5.28 -24.45
N LYS A 94 -1.84 6.61 -24.69
CA LYS A 94 -0.62 7.41 -24.64
C LYS A 94 -0.09 7.37 -23.20
N SER A 95 0.95 6.56 -22.97
CA SER A 95 1.64 6.46 -21.68
C SER A 95 2.31 7.79 -21.36
N ASN A 96 1.63 8.62 -20.56
CA ASN A 96 2.27 9.72 -19.87
C ASN A 96 2.92 9.14 -18.61
N SER A 97 4.26 9.22 -18.52
CA SER A 97 5.05 8.73 -17.38
C SER A 97 4.81 9.62 -16.14
N LYS A 98 3.59 9.62 -15.62
CA LYS A 98 3.32 10.12 -14.27
C LYS A 98 3.79 9.03 -13.31
N THR A 99 4.81 9.33 -12.52
CA THR A 99 5.24 8.47 -11.41
C THR A 99 4.05 8.23 -10.50
N GLN A 100 3.55 7.00 -10.42
CA GLN A 100 2.51 6.67 -9.46
C GLN A 100 3.15 6.57 -8.07
N HIS A 101 2.68 7.41 -7.15
CA HIS A 101 3.08 7.35 -5.76
C HIS A 101 2.20 6.33 -5.02
N THR A 102 2.81 5.39 -4.32
CA THR A 102 2.12 4.45 -3.43
C THR A 102 2.44 4.80 -1.99
N TYR A 103 1.41 4.87 -1.15
CA TYR A 103 1.53 5.20 0.27
C TYR A 103 1.28 3.96 1.14
N ILE A 104 1.98 3.90 2.27
CA ILE A 104 1.80 2.87 3.30
C ILE A 104 1.08 3.54 4.47
N ASP A 105 -0.10 3.04 4.81
CA ASP A 105 -0.86 3.50 5.96
C ASP A 105 -0.49 2.67 7.20
N PHE A 106 -0.23 3.35 8.31
CA PHE A 106 0.05 2.71 9.61
C PHE A 106 -1.16 2.86 10.52
N LEU A 107 -1.76 1.73 10.90
CA LEU A 107 -2.88 1.65 11.81
C LEU A 107 -2.35 1.35 13.21
N PHE A 108 -2.70 2.18 14.19
CA PHE A 108 -2.29 2.00 15.58
C PHE A 108 -2.97 0.78 16.19
N ASN A 109 -2.18 -0.04 16.90
CA ASN A 109 -2.71 -1.06 17.78
C ASN A 109 -3.28 -0.34 19.02
N ARG A 110 -4.62 -0.27 19.16
CA ARG A 110 -5.28 0.33 20.33
C ARG A 110 -5.24 -0.61 21.52
#